data_AF-A0A1Q4USB8-F1
#
_entry.id   AF-A0A1Q4USB8-F1
#
_cell.length_a   1.000
_cell.length_b   1.000
_cell.length_c   1.000
_cell.angle_alpha   90.00
_cell.angle_beta   90.00
_cell.angle_gamma   90.00
#
_symmetry.space_group_name_H-M   'P 1'
#
loop_
_entity.id
_entity.type
_entity.pdbx_description
1 polymer ?
#
loop_
_entity_poly.entity_id
_entity_poly.type
_entity_poly.pdbx_seq_one_letter_code
_entity_poly.pdbx_strand_id
1 'polypeptide(L)' 'MDQKEILASAAAGMSVGIPRNLDDMSIENLLAYKTALQSEIDRVEQTLVARDGVRKGAEALFRT' A
#
# COMPACT_ATOMS: atom_id res chain seq x y z
N MET A 1 -22.38 -6.43 -7.02
CA MET A 1 -21.03 -5.99 -6.63
C MET A 1 -20.03 -6.85 -7.35
N ASP A 2 -19.01 -6.22 -7.92
CA ASP A 2 -17.90 -6.93 -8.55
C ASP A 2 -17.03 -7.62 -7.47
N GLN A 3 -16.44 -8.77 -7.77
CA GLN A 3 -15.54 -9.48 -6.86
C GLN A 3 -14.39 -8.56 -6.40
N LYS A 4 -13.94 -7.66 -7.27
CA LYS A 4 -12.92 -6.65 -6.95
C LYS A 4 -13.36 -5.69 -5.85
N GLU A 5 -14.61 -5.23 -5.87
CA GLU A 5 -15.15 -4.32 -4.85
C GLU A 5 -15.26 -5.00 -3.49
N ILE A 6 -15.65 -6.29 -3.48
CA ILE A 6 -15.75 -7.09 -2.25
C ILE A 6 -14.38 -7.24 -1.59
N LEU A 7 -13.35 -7.57 -2.39
CA LEU A 7 -11.98 -7.71 -1.89
C LEU A 7 -11.41 -6.37 -1.41
N ALA A 8 -11.70 -5.26 -2.11
CA ALA A 8 -11.27 -3.93 -1.69
C ALA A 8 -11.90 -3.50 -0.36
N SER A 9 -13.18 -3.79 -0.15
CA SER A 9 -13.88 -3.53 1.11
C SER A 9 -13.30 -4.37 2.26
N ALA A 10 -13.05 -5.66 2.04
CA ALA A 10 -12.41 -6.54 3.03
C ALA A 10 -10.98 -6.08 3.37
N ALA A 11 -10.23 -5.58 2.37
CA ALA A 11 -8.87 -5.06 2.54
C ALA A 11 -8.81 -3.77 3.38
N ALA A 12 -9.82 -2.91 3.31
CA ALA A 12 -9.84 -1.60 3.98
C ALA A 12 -9.71 -1.69 5.51
N GLY A 13 -10.08 -2.81 6.12
CA GLY A 13 -9.97 -3.06 7.56
C GLY A 13 -8.73 -3.83 7.99
N MET A 14 -7.85 -4.25 7.08
CA MET A 14 -6.69 -5.07 7.42
C MET A 14 -5.46 -4.22 7.78
N SER A 15 -4.92 -4.45 8.97
CA SER A 15 -3.65 -3.86 9.41
C SER A 15 -2.51 -4.31 8.50
N VAL A 16 -1.92 -3.37 7.78
CA VAL A 16 -0.68 -3.55 7.01
C VAL A 16 0.51 -3.12 7.90
N GLY A 17 1.61 -3.90 7.89
CA GLY A 17 2.84 -3.54 8.61
C GLY A 17 3.32 -4.51 9.69
N ILE A 18 2.54 -5.55 10.04
CA ILE A 18 3.00 -6.66 10.89
C ILE A 18 2.91 -7.95 10.08
N PRO A 19 4.01 -8.73 9.94
CA PRO A 19 3.96 -10.04 9.31
C PRO A 19 2.92 -10.93 9.99
N ARG A 20 2.06 -11.58 9.18
CA ARG A 20 1.03 -12.50 9.65
C ARG A 20 1.41 -13.94 9.29
N ASN A 21 0.96 -14.91 10.07
CA ASN A 21 1.06 -16.31 9.68
C ASN A 21 0.12 -16.56 8.47
N LEU A 22 0.68 -16.99 7.34
CA LEU A 22 -0.07 -17.23 6.11
C LEU A 22 -0.66 -18.64 6.05
N ASP A 23 -0.06 -19.59 6.76
CA ASP A 23 -0.40 -21.02 6.66
C ASP A 23 -1.82 -21.31 7.18
N ASP A 24 -2.32 -20.48 8.10
CA ASP A 24 -3.65 -20.62 8.71
C ASP A 24 -4.75 -19.81 7.97
N MET A 25 -4.42 -19.10 6.90
CA MET A 25 -5.38 -18.25 6.18
C MET A 25 -6.13 -19.00 5.08
N SER A 26 -7.44 -18.74 4.96
CA SER A 26 -8.20 -19.17 3.78
C SER A 26 -7.74 -18.45 2.51
N ILE A 27 -8.06 -19.00 1.33
CA ILE A 27 -7.73 -18.38 0.03
C ILE A 27 -8.33 -16.96 -0.07
N GLU A 28 -9.56 -16.77 0.38
CA GLU A 28 -10.23 -15.46 0.36
C GLU A 28 -9.51 -14.44 1.24
N ASN A 29 -9.07 -14.87 2.43
CA ASN A 29 -8.29 -14.04 3.34
C ASN A 29 -6.90 -13.71 2.76
N LEU A 30 -6.26 -14.67 2.08
CA LEU A 30 -4.99 -14.43 1.38
C LEU A 30 -5.16 -13.42 0.23
N LEU A 31 -6.22 -13.55 -0.56
CA LEU A 31 -6.52 -12.60 -1.64
C LEU A 31 -6.78 -11.20 -1.10
N ALA A 32 -7.62 -11.08 -0.08
CA ALA A 32 -7.90 -9.79 0.53
C ALA A 32 -6.64 -9.19 1.19
N TYR A 33 -5.82 -10.00 1.86
CA TYR A 33 -4.59 -9.54 2.49
C TYR A 33 -3.57 -9.07 1.44
N LYS A 34 -3.43 -9.81 0.33
CA LYS A 34 -2.66 -9.37 -0.84
C LYS A 34 -3.16 -8.03 -1.39
N THR A 35 -4.47 -7.85 -1.53
CA THR A 35 -5.05 -6.57 -1.99
C THR A 35 -4.74 -5.41 -1.04
N ALA A 36 -4.79 -5.65 0.27
CA ALA A 36 -4.42 -4.66 1.28
C ALA A 36 -2.93 -4.28 1.18
N LEU A 37 -2.04 -5.26 1.06
CA LEU A 37 -0.60 -5.04 0.88
C LEU A 37 -0.29 -4.25 -0.39
N GLN A 38 -0.94 -4.58 -1.52
CA GLN A 38 -0.75 -3.84 -2.78
C GLN A 38 -1.20 -2.39 -2.64
N SER A 39 -2.36 -2.17 -2.00
CA SER A 39 -2.86 -0.80 -1.77
C SER A 39 -1.90 0.02 -0.90
N GLU A 40 -1.23 -0.61 0.07
CA GLU A 40 -0.22 0.06 0.88
C GLU A 40 1.05 0.38 0.07
N ILE A 41 1.50 -0.54 -0.78
CA ILE A 41 2.63 -0.29 -1.69
C ILE A 41 2.33 0.92 -2.58
N ASP A 42 1.14 0.98 -3.18
CA ASP A 42 0.74 2.09 -4.05
C ASP A 42 0.75 3.43 -3.28
N ARG A 43 0.30 3.46 -2.01
CA ARG A 43 0.38 4.65 -1.14
C ARG A 43 1.81 5.07 -0.85
N VAL A 44 2.69 4.10 -0.57
CA VAL A 44 4.11 4.34 -0.33
C VAL A 44 4.78 4.93 -1.57
N GLU A 45 4.52 4.38 -2.75
CA GLU A 45 5.06 4.87 -4.02
C GLU A 45 4.63 6.31 -4.32
N GLN A 46 3.34 6.62 -4.15
CA GLN A 46 2.84 8.00 -4.31
C GLN A 46 3.52 8.97 -3.35
N THR A 47 3.72 8.55 -2.09
CA THR A 47 4.40 9.35 -1.07
C THR A 47 5.88 9.56 -1.42
N LEU A 48 6.57 8.55 -1.95
CA LEU A 48 7.95 8.64 -2.39
C LEU A 48 8.10 9.65 -3.54
N VAL A 49 7.23 9.59 -4.55
CA VAL A 49 7.24 10.55 -5.66
C VAL A 49 7.08 11.98 -5.16
N ALA A 50 6.11 12.23 -4.27
CA ALA A 50 5.87 13.55 -3.71
C ALA A 50 7.10 14.07 -2.92
N ARG A 51 7.68 13.22 -2.06
CA ARG A 51 8.85 13.59 -1.24
C ARG A 51 10.11 13.80 -2.08
N ASP A 52 10.31 13.00 -3.13
CA ASP A 52 11.44 13.17 -4.05
C ASP A 52 11.35 14.49 -4.82
N GLY A 53 10.15 14.89 -5.24
CA GLY A 53 9.92 16.20 -5.85
C GLY A 53 10.29 17.36 -4.92
N VAL A 54 9.86 17.29 -3.64
CA VAL A 54 10.23 18.28 -2.61
C VAL A 54 11.74 18.32 -2.40
N ARG A 55 12.40 17.15 -2.29
CA ARG A 55 13.85 17.04 -2.13
C ARG A 55 14.60 17.69 -3.29
N LYS A 56 14.23 17.37 -4.54
CA LYS A 56 14.84 17.95 -5.74
C LYS A 56 14.65 19.47 -5.82
N GLY A 57 13.46 19.96 -5.45
CA GLY A 57 13.18 21.39 -5.37
C GLY A 57 14.08 22.09 -4.34
N ALA A 58 14.23 21.52 -3.15
CA ALA A 58 15.15 22.04 -2.13
C ALA A 58 16.61 22.02 -2.60
N GLU A 59 17.08 20.90 -3.15
CA GLU A 59 18.44 20.78 -3.69
C GLU A 59 18.74 21.82 -4.77
N ALA A 60 17.75 22.19 -5.60
CA ALA A 60 17.91 23.23 -6.62
C ALA A 60 18.03 24.64 -6.04
N LEU A 61 17.33 24.93 -4.93
CA LEU A 61 17.39 26.23 -4.24
C LEU A 61 18.69 26.43 -3.46
N PHE A 62 19.27 25.35 -2.92
CA PHE A 62 20.49 25.41 -2.09
C PHE A 62 21.79 25.09 -2.86
N ARG A 63 21.72 24.78 -4.16
CA ARG A 63 22.87 24.77 -5.07
C ARG A 63 23.18 26.20 -5.53
N THR A 64 23.74 27.01 -4.63
CA THR A 64 24.37 28.31 -4.92
C THR A 64 25.85 28.25 -4.64
#